data_AF-W7MNY2-F1
#
_entry.id   AF-W7MNY2-F1
#
_cell.length_a   1.000
_cell.length_b   1.000
_cell.length_c   1.000
_cell.angle_alpha   90.00
_cell.angle_beta   90.00
_cell.angle_gamma   90.00
#
_symmetry.space_group_name_H-M   'P 1'
#
loop_
_entity.id
_entity.type
_entity.pdbx_description
1 polymer ?
#
loop_
_entity_poly.entity_id
_entity_poly.type
_entity_poly.pdbx_seq_one_letter_code
_entity_poly.pdbx_strand_id
1 'polypeptide(L)'
;MASLQDMPNELVLMMAAEAPFSTLTALRLTCRRFNDVTIVTFGRRFFHVRNIMLHEKSVQSLVSIAKHPVFASCVRKVGFAPSFLRSNWLGFEQECEARLNYGGKHDIELQE
;
A
#
# COMPACT_ATOMS: atom_id res chain seq x y z
N MET A 1 28.45 19.11 7.84
CA MET A 1 27.95 17.72 7.76
C MET A 1 26.78 17.72 6.81
N ALA A 2 26.80 16.92 5.75
CA ALA A 2 25.69 16.86 4.79
C ALA A 2 24.50 16.12 5.43
N SER A 3 23.31 16.74 5.41
CA SER A 3 22.07 16.11 5.87
C SER A 3 21.32 15.51 4.69
N LEU A 4 20.52 14.46 4.94
CA LEU A 4 19.59 13.91 3.95
C LEU A 4 18.61 14.98 3.43
N GLN A 5 18.32 16.00 4.24
CA GLN A 5 17.46 17.12 3.84
C GLN A 5 18.11 18.03 2.77
N ASP A 6 19.43 18.03 2.66
CA ASP A 6 20.16 18.86 1.70
C ASP A 6 20.32 18.17 0.35
N MET A 7 19.98 16.88 0.26
CA MET A 7 20.11 16.09 -0.97
C MET A 7 19.08 16.53 -2.02
N PRO A 8 19.40 16.48 -3.32
CA PRO A 8 18.44 16.65 -4.40
C PRO A 8 17.31 15.61 -4.35
N ASN A 9 16.14 15.96 -4.88
CA ASN A 9 14.97 15.07 -4.86
C ASN A 9 15.19 13.78 -5.64
N GLU A 10 16.02 13.81 -6.70
CA GLU A 10 16.33 12.63 -7.50
C GLU A 10 17.04 11.56 -6.66
N LEU A 11 17.98 11.96 -5.80
CA LEU A 11 18.70 11.02 -4.94
C LEU A 11 17.80 10.46 -3.83
N VAL A 12 16.93 11.29 -3.26
CA VAL A 12 15.91 10.84 -2.30
C VAL A 12 14.99 9.80 -2.95
N LEU A 13 14.60 10.02 -4.21
CA LEU A 13 13.77 9.09 -4.97
C LEU A 13 14.49 7.77 -5.27
N MET A 14 15.77 7.82 -5.64
CA MET A 14 16.58 6.61 -5.84
C MET A 14 16.67 5.77 -4.56
N MET A 15 16.91 6.42 -3.42
CA MET A 15 16.92 5.74 -2.12
C MET A 15 15.53 5.16 -1.78
N ALA A 16 14.46 5.92 -2.03
CA ALA A 16 13.08 5.49 -1.79
C ALA A 16 12.64 4.32 -2.68
N ALA A 17 13.19 4.19 -3.89
CA ALA A 17 12.92 3.08 -4.80
C ALA A 17 13.48 1.77 -4.24
N GLU A 18 14.71 1.79 -3.75
CA GLU A 18 15.42 0.61 -3.24
C GLU A 18 15.11 0.29 -1.76
N ALA A 19 14.61 1.26 -0.99
CA ALA A 19 14.33 1.06 0.43
C ALA A 19 13.25 -0.01 0.67
N PRO A 20 13.35 -0.81 1.75
CA PRO A 20 12.25 -1.65 2.21
C PRO A 20 10.96 -0.84 2.42
N PHE A 21 9.80 -1.47 2.27
CA PHE A 21 8.52 -0.78 2.37
C PHE A 21 8.30 -0.12 3.75
N SER A 22 8.74 -0.77 4.83
CA SER A 22 8.69 -0.22 6.19
C SER A 22 9.54 1.04 6.32
N THR A 23 10.76 1.03 5.78
CA THR A 23 11.67 2.18 5.75
C THR A 23 11.11 3.33 4.92
N LEU A 24 10.53 3.05 3.75
CA LEU A 24 9.89 4.07 2.92
C LEU A 24 8.71 4.72 3.66
N THR A 25 7.90 3.93 4.34
CA THR A 25 6.80 4.43 5.17
C THR A 25 7.32 5.33 6.29
N ALA A 26 8.36 4.89 7.01
CA ALA A 26 8.97 5.67 8.08
C ALA A 26 9.55 7.01 7.56
N LEU A 27 10.24 6.99 6.42
CA LEU A 27 10.80 8.20 5.78
C LEU A 27 9.71 9.23 5.46
N ARG A 28 8.54 8.78 5.01
CA ARG A 28 7.39 9.65 4.70
C ARG A 28 6.79 10.35 5.92
N LEU A 29 7.02 9.79 7.11
CA LEU A 29 6.54 10.34 8.38
C LEU A 29 7.53 11.32 9.00
N THR A 30 8.78 11.39 8.53
CA THR A 30 9.79 12.26 9.14
C THR A 30 9.59 13.74 8.79
N CYS A 31 9.22 14.05 7.54
CA CYS A 31 8.96 15.44 7.14
C CYS A 31 8.07 15.54 5.89
N ARG A 32 7.45 16.71 5.72
CA ARG A 32 6.57 17.01 4.58
C ARG A 32 7.28 16.86 3.23
N ARG A 33 8.53 17.34 3.12
CA ARG A 33 9.30 17.24 1.87
C ARG A 33 9.43 15.80 1.41
N PHE A 34 9.85 14.89 2.29
CA PHE A 34 10.01 13.48 1.91
C PHE A 34 8.67 12.81 1.64
N ASN A 35 7.61 13.21 2.34
CA ASN A 35 6.26 12.77 2.00
C ASN A 35 5.90 13.15 0.55
N ASP A 36 6.03 14.43 0.21
CA ASP A 36 5.64 14.98 -1.09
C ASP A 36 6.49 14.39 -2.22
N VAL A 37 7.81 14.31 -2.03
CA VAL A 37 8.73 13.76 -3.04
C VAL A 37 8.46 12.29 -3.31
N THR A 38 8.16 11.49 -2.28
CA THR A 38 8.03 10.03 -2.43
C THR A 38 6.60 9.55 -2.63
N ILE A 39 5.59 10.43 -2.66
CA ILE A 39 4.17 10.04 -2.66
C ILE A 39 3.78 9.17 -3.85
N VAL A 40 4.33 9.46 -5.03
CA VAL A 40 4.08 8.68 -6.24
C VAL A 40 4.77 7.32 -6.16
N THR A 41 6.03 7.28 -5.71
CA THR A 41 6.79 6.03 -5.54
C THR A 41 6.12 5.10 -4.53
N PHE A 42 5.74 5.65 -3.37
CA PHE A 42 4.95 4.95 -2.38
C PHE A 42 3.63 4.45 -2.96
N GLY A 43 2.92 5.34 -3.66
CA GLY A 43 1.63 5.02 -4.23
C GLY A 43 1.71 3.86 -5.22
N ARG A 44 2.69 3.88 -6.12
CA ARG A 44 2.94 2.80 -7.08
C ARG A 44 3.33 1.51 -6.38
N ARG A 45 4.19 1.53 -5.35
CA ARG A 45 4.59 0.30 -4.66
C ARG A 45 3.44 -0.33 -3.86
N PHE A 46 2.59 0.47 -3.23
CA PHE A 46 1.56 -0.03 -2.31
C PHE A 46 0.19 -0.24 -2.96
N PHE A 47 -0.16 0.58 -3.96
CA PHE A 47 -1.48 0.55 -4.58
C PHE A 47 -1.50 -0.11 -5.97
N HIS A 48 -0.37 -0.58 -6.52
CA HIS A 48 -0.34 -1.22 -7.84
C HIS A 48 -1.41 -2.32 -8.00
N VAL A 49 -1.48 -3.23 -7.03
CA VAL A 49 -2.54 -4.24 -6.93
C VAL A 49 -3.30 -4.05 -5.62
N ARG A 50 -4.61 -3.84 -5.71
CA ARG A 50 -5.48 -3.73 -4.54
C ARG A 50 -6.48 -4.87 -4.51
N ASN A 51 -6.26 -5.80 -3.58
CA ASN A 51 -7.22 -6.84 -3.26
C ASN A 51 -8.26 -6.29 -2.27
N ILE A 52 -9.52 -6.32 -2.65
CA ILE A 52 -10.64 -5.89 -1.81
C ILE A 52 -11.51 -7.09 -1.41
N MET A 53 -12.11 -7.01 -0.22
CA MET A 53 -13.21 -7.89 0.15
C MET A 53 -14.51 -7.32 -0.42
N LEU A 54 -15.47 -8.19 -0.76
CA LEU A 54 -16.84 -7.80 -1.09
C LEU A 54 -17.61 -7.41 0.17
N HIS A 55 -17.15 -6.35 0.83
CA HIS A 55 -17.73 -5.78 2.03
C HIS A 55 -17.70 -4.26 1.93
N GLU A 56 -18.74 -3.59 2.43
CA GLU A 56 -18.93 -2.13 2.30
C GLU A 56 -17.68 -1.34 2.70
N LYS A 57 -17.12 -1.60 3.89
CA LYS A 57 -15.89 -0.93 4.38
C LYS A 57 -14.71 -1.06 3.40
N SER A 58 -14.53 -2.24 2.79
CA SER A 58 -13.44 -2.47 1.84
C SER A 58 -13.66 -1.73 0.51
N VAL A 59 -14.92 -1.68 0.04
CA VAL A 59 -15.27 -0.93 -1.17
C VAL A 59 -15.14 0.57 -0.93
N GLN A 60 -15.55 1.08 0.23
CA GLN A 60 -15.37 2.49 0.59
C GLN A 60 -13.89 2.88 0.68
N SER A 61 -13.02 1.98 1.17
CA SER A 61 -11.57 2.22 1.11
C SER A 61 -11.05 2.29 -0.32
N LEU A 62 -11.60 1.52 -1.26
CA LEU A 62 -11.22 1.65 -2.67
C LEU A 62 -11.72 2.97 -3.27
N VAL A 63 -12.93 3.41 -2.90
CA VAL A 63 -13.48 4.71 -3.32
C VAL A 63 -12.62 5.86 -2.79
N SER A 64 -12.14 5.81 -1.55
CA SER A 64 -11.27 6.85 -1.01
C SER A 64 -9.92 6.91 -1.73
N ILE A 65 -9.33 5.76 -2.07
CA ILE A 65 -8.11 5.69 -2.90
C ILE A 65 -8.37 6.28 -4.30
N ALA A 66 -9.50 5.93 -4.92
CA ALA A 66 -9.87 6.42 -6.25
C ALA A 66 -10.15 7.93 -6.30
N LYS A 67 -10.49 8.54 -5.16
CA LYS A 67 -10.67 10.00 -5.03
C LYS A 67 -9.37 10.75 -4.69
N HIS A 68 -8.30 10.03 -4.32
CA HIS A 68 -7.04 10.67 -3.94
C HIS A 68 -6.27 11.15 -5.18
N PRO A 69 -5.83 12.43 -5.24
CA PRO A 69 -5.26 13.04 -6.44
C PRO A 69 -4.02 12.32 -6.97
N VAL A 70 -3.25 11.69 -6.09
CA VAL A 70 -2.08 10.89 -6.49
C VAL A 70 -2.39 9.40 -6.64
N PHE A 71 -3.17 8.83 -5.71
CA PHE A 71 -3.25 7.37 -5.59
C PHE A 71 -4.23 6.74 -6.58
N ALA A 72 -5.21 7.52 -7.08
CA ALA A 72 -6.11 7.06 -8.12
C ALA A 72 -5.35 6.51 -9.34
N SER A 73 -4.30 7.22 -9.77
CA SER A 73 -3.45 6.81 -10.91
C SER A 73 -2.49 5.65 -10.59
N CYS A 74 -2.29 5.33 -9.32
CA CYS A 74 -1.36 4.30 -8.87
C CYS A 74 -2.00 2.90 -8.85
N VAL A 75 -3.34 2.81 -8.84
CA VAL A 75 -4.05 1.53 -8.90
C VAL A 75 -4.09 1.02 -10.33
N ARG A 76 -3.49 -0.14 -10.59
CA ARG A 76 -3.45 -0.76 -11.92
C ARG A 76 -4.30 -2.02 -12.01
N LYS A 77 -4.43 -2.74 -10.90
CA LYS A 77 -5.25 -3.95 -10.81
C LYS A 77 -6.08 -3.92 -9.53
N VAL A 78 -7.37 -4.21 -9.66
CA VAL A 78 -8.26 -4.45 -8.52
C VAL A 78 -8.60 -5.93 -8.53
N GLY A 79 -8.20 -6.64 -7.48
CA GLY A 79 -8.53 -8.03 -7.26
C GLY A 79 -9.66 -8.16 -6.24
N PHE A 80 -10.46 -9.20 -6.39
CA PHE A 80 -11.38 -9.61 -5.34
C PHE A 80 -10.70 -10.71 -4.56
N ALA A 81 -10.42 -10.44 -3.28
CA ALA A 81 -9.93 -11.50 -2.41
C ALA A 81 -11.05 -12.54 -2.28
N PRO A 82 -10.79 -13.84 -2.57
CA PRO A 82 -11.81 -14.86 -2.40
C PRO A 82 -12.25 -14.85 -0.94
N SER A 83 -13.45 -14.36 -0.69
CA SER A 83 -14.15 -14.66 0.55
C SER A 83 -14.65 -16.08 0.38
N PHE A 84 -13.83 -17.06 0.77
CA PHE A 84 -14.41 -18.32 1.19
C PHE A 84 -15.36 -17.95 2.33
N LEU A 85 -16.66 -17.93 2.02
CA LEU A 85 -17.71 -17.92 3.03
C LEU A 85 -17.60 -19.24 3.77
N ARG A 86 -16.60 -19.34 4.65
CA ARG A 86 -16.54 -20.42 5.61
C ARG A 86 -17.80 -20.28 6.46
N SER A 87 -18.42 -21.40 6.80
CA SER A 87 -19.59 -21.44 7.67
C SER A 87 -19.38 -20.73 9.01
N ASN A 88 -18.13 -20.46 9.39
CA ASN A 88 -17.72 -19.70 10.57
C ASN A 88 -17.23 -18.27 10.26
N TRP A 89 -17.87 -17.54 9.32
CA TRP A 89 -17.50 -16.15 9.05
C TRP A 89 -17.51 -15.31 10.34
N LEU A 90 -16.33 -14.87 10.75
CA LEU A 90 -16.04 -14.20 12.02
C LEU A 90 -16.36 -12.69 11.99
N GLY A 91 -16.89 -12.18 10.89
CA GLY A 91 -17.08 -10.75 10.66
C GLY A 91 -15.89 -10.10 9.95
N PHE A 92 -16.14 -8.94 9.33
CA PHE A 92 -15.16 -8.23 8.50
C PHE A 92 -13.85 -7.91 9.23
N GLU A 93 -13.93 -7.48 10.50
CA GLU A 93 -12.77 -7.05 11.27
C GLU A 93 -11.85 -8.21 11.63
N GLN A 94 -12.42 -9.33 12.05
CA GLN A 94 -11.67 -10.54 12.41
C GLN A 94 -11.01 -11.17 11.16
N GLU A 95 -11.66 -11.09 10.00
CA GLU A 95 -11.06 -11.53 8.73
C GLU A 95 -9.91 -10.60 8.29
N CYS A 96 -10.01 -9.29 8.53
CA CYS A 96 -8.91 -8.35 8.30
C CYS A 96 -7.72 -8.65 9.22
N GLU A 97 -7.94 -8.86 10.52
CA GLU A 97 -6.89 -9.24 11.47
C GLU A 97 -6.23 -10.56 11.10
N ALA A 98 -7.02 -11.57 10.75
CA ALA A 98 -6.50 -12.86 10.31
C ALA A 98 -5.55 -12.70 9.11
N ARG A 99 -5.88 -11.84 8.14
CA ARG A 99 -5.05 -11.59 6.95
C ARG A 99 -3.75 -10.86 7.25
N LEU A 100 -3.74 -9.94 8.22
CA LEU A 100 -2.49 -9.32 8.69
C LEU A 100 -1.53 -10.38 9.24
N ASN A 101 -2.06 -11.43 9.88
CA ASN A 101 -1.28 -12.53 10.43
C ASN A 101 -0.84 -13.56 9.37
N TYR A 102 -1.59 -13.74 8.27
CA TYR A 102 -1.21 -14.62 7.15
C TYR A 102 -0.13 -14.04 6.22
N GLY A 103 0.05 -12.72 6.21
CA GLY A 103 0.96 -11.99 5.32
C GLY A 103 2.46 -12.30 5.49
N GLY A 104 2.83 -13.24 6.37
CA GLY A 104 4.20 -13.74 6.50
C GLY A 104 4.57 -14.90 5.58
N LYS A 105 3.63 -15.49 4.81
CA LYS A 105 3.95 -16.72 4.03
C LYS A 105 3.62 -16.74 2.55
N HIS A 106 2.65 -15.97 2.05
CA HIS A 106 2.28 -16.05 0.63
C HIS A 106 2.16 -14.64 0.03
N ASP A 107 3.28 -14.11 -0.45
CA ASP A 107 3.25 -13.34 -1.69
C ASP A 107 2.55 -14.23 -2.71
N ILE A 108 1.33 -13.84 -3.08
CA ILE A 108 0.55 -14.56 -4.09
C ILE A 108 1.28 -14.31 -5.40
N GLU A 109 2.20 -15.20 -5.74
CA GLU A 109 2.62 -15.45 -7.12
C GLU A 109 1.36 -15.79 -7.90
N LEU A 110 0.78 -14.77 -8.54
CA LEU A 110 -0.13 -14.97 -9.64
C LEU A 110 0.72 -15.52 -10.79
N GLN A 111 0.84 -16.85 -10.85
CA GLN A 111 1.36 -17.55 -12.03
C GLN A 111 0.49 -17.22 -13.24
N GLU A 112 1.15 -16.91 -14.35
CA GLU A 112 0.58 -16.67 -15.68
C GLU A 112 -0.17 -17.88 -16.24
#